data_AF-A0A7V2F021-F1
#
_entry.id   AF-A0A7V2F021-F1
#
_cell.length_a   1.000
_cell.length_b   1.000
_cell.length_c   1.000
_cell.angle_alpha   90.00
_cell.angle_beta   90.00
_cell.angle_gamma   90.00
#
_symmetry.space_group_name_H-M   'P 1'
#
loop_
_entity.id
_entity.type
_entity.pdbx_description
1 polymer ?
#
loop_
_entity_poly.entity_id
_entity_poly.type
_entity_poly.pdbx_seq_one_letter_code
_entity_poly.pdbx_strand_id
1 'polypeptide(L)'
;MAESRYFGPLFMAGNGMSIYLKEDDELEHMFNACTTSQINEFIPEKRGFRINGHSTTIRLERAFWNVLEWMASNKQISLPELIEMIHDKCLIANDKNLASCLRVICMKYINIYTG
;
A
#
# COMPACT_ATOMS: atom_id res chain seq x y z
N MET A 1 -7.23 -8.29 -54.53
CA MET A 1 -7.65 -7.52 -53.34
C MET A 1 -7.88 -8.54 -52.22
N ALA A 2 -6.81 -8.94 -51.54
CA ALA A 2 -6.39 -8.43 -50.22
C ALA A 2 -7.48 -8.70 -49.15
N GLU A 3 -7.36 -9.83 -48.43
CA GLU A 3 -7.02 -9.91 -46.98
C GLU A 3 -8.28 -9.72 -46.11
N SER A 4 -8.57 -10.50 -45.07
CA SER A 4 -7.70 -11.22 -44.15
C SER A 4 -8.42 -12.45 -43.59
N ARG A 5 -7.62 -13.49 -43.39
CA ARG A 5 -7.95 -14.79 -42.84
C ARG A 5 -7.91 -14.73 -41.31
N TYR A 6 -9.00 -15.05 -40.64
CA TYR A 6 -8.93 -15.58 -39.27
C TYR A 6 -8.99 -17.11 -39.37
N PHE A 7 -7.81 -17.70 -39.48
CA PHE A 7 -7.58 -19.13 -39.32
C PHE A 7 -7.76 -19.49 -37.83
N GLY A 8 -8.58 -20.51 -37.56
CA GLY A 8 -8.59 -21.22 -36.28
C GLY A 8 -7.29 -21.99 -36.03
N PRO A 9 -7.18 -22.68 -34.88
CA PRO A 9 -5.91 -23.12 -34.31
C PRO A 9 -5.21 -24.14 -35.21
N LEU A 10 -4.05 -23.76 -35.72
CA LEU A 10 -3.17 -24.66 -36.46
C LEU A 10 -2.24 -25.34 -35.45
N PHE A 11 -2.60 -26.56 -35.06
CA PHE A 11 -1.70 -27.49 -34.39
C PHE A 11 -0.50 -27.74 -35.31
N MET A 12 0.68 -27.21 -34.96
CA MET A 12 1.92 -27.53 -35.63
C MET A 12 2.87 -28.15 -34.61
N ALA A 13 3.06 -29.45 -34.75
CA ALA A 13 4.15 -30.18 -34.12
C ALA A 13 5.48 -29.68 -34.72
N GLY A 14 6.36 -29.16 -33.87
CA GLY A 14 7.70 -28.73 -34.27
C GLY A 14 8.31 -27.83 -33.21
N ASN A 15 9.44 -28.26 -32.66
CA ASN A 15 10.25 -27.54 -31.66
C ASN A 15 10.32 -26.04 -31.91
N GLY A 16 9.77 -25.26 -30.99
CA GLY A 16 9.78 -23.80 -31.03
C GLY A 16 8.72 -23.23 -30.10
N MET A 17 8.88 -23.45 -28.80
CA MET A 17 8.15 -22.72 -27.75
C MET A 17 8.44 -21.23 -27.90
N SER A 18 7.64 -20.53 -28.70
CA SER A 18 7.63 -19.07 -28.76
C SER A 18 6.30 -18.60 -28.17
N ILE A 19 6.40 -18.02 -26.97
CA ILE A 19 5.78 -16.75 -26.52
C ILE A 19 6.18 -16.40 -25.06
N TYR A 20 7.16 -17.10 -24.45
CA TYR A 20 7.69 -16.73 -23.14
C TYR A 20 8.50 -15.45 -23.21
N LEU A 21 7.83 -14.30 -23.12
CA LEU A 21 8.34 -13.07 -22.50
C LEU A 21 7.12 -12.17 -22.26
N LYS A 22 6.49 -12.29 -21.08
CA LYS A 22 6.16 -11.07 -20.36
C LYS A 22 7.17 -11.00 -19.23
N GLU A 23 8.17 -10.16 -19.46
CA GLU A 23 9.08 -9.63 -18.44
C GLU A 23 8.27 -9.35 -17.17
N ASP A 24 8.79 -9.81 -16.03
CA ASP A 24 8.31 -9.59 -14.66
C ASP A 24 7.14 -8.59 -14.59
N ASP A 25 5.90 -9.10 -14.63
CA ASP A 25 4.75 -8.25 -14.36
C ASP A 25 4.89 -7.81 -12.89
N GLU A 26 5.38 -6.58 -12.70
CA GLU A 26 5.65 -5.99 -11.40
C GLU A 26 4.42 -6.09 -10.49
N LEU A 27 3.21 -6.01 -11.08
CA LEU A 27 1.96 -6.18 -10.35
C LEU A 27 1.74 -7.64 -9.96
N GLU A 28 2.07 -8.60 -10.83
CA GLU A 28 2.00 -10.03 -10.50
C GLU A 28 3.01 -10.39 -9.41
N HIS A 29 4.22 -9.86 -9.45
CA HIS A 29 5.19 -9.98 -8.36
C HIS A 29 4.66 -9.34 -7.07
N MET A 30 4.05 -8.15 -7.14
CA MET A 30 3.40 -7.52 -5.98
C MET A 30 2.24 -8.36 -5.44
N PHE A 31 1.42 -8.96 -6.30
CA PHE A 31 0.32 -9.82 -5.89
C PHE A 31 0.80 -11.15 -5.30
N ASN A 32 1.88 -11.73 -5.84
CA ASN A 32 2.53 -12.91 -5.26
C ASN A 32 3.18 -12.59 -3.92
N ALA A 33 3.74 -11.39 -3.77
CA ALA A 33 4.19 -10.86 -2.49
C ALA A 33 3.01 -10.54 -1.54
N CYS A 34 1.76 -10.53 -2.02
CA CYS A 34 0.52 -10.44 -1.24
C CYS A 34 -0.10 -11.85 -1.05
N THR A 35 0.55 -12.67 -0.23
CA THR A 35 0.04 -13.98 0.22
C THR A 35 -1.36 -13.88 0.86
N THR A 36 -2.08 -15.00 1.00
CA THR A 36 -3.41 -15.03 1.64
C THR A 36 -3.41 -14.47 3.08
N SER A 37 -2.28 -14.53 3.79
CA SER A 37 -2.10 -13.88 5.11
C SER A 37 -2.21 -12.35 5.06
N GLN A 38 -1.91 -11.72 3.93
CA GLN A 38 -1.94 -10.26 3.74
C GLN A 38 -3.32 -9.73 3.38
N ILE A 39 -4.35 -10.58 3.17
CA ILE A 39 -5.74 -10.12 3.04
C ILE A 39 -6.12 -9.24 4.25
N ASN A 40 -5.61 -9.59 5.43
CA ASN A 40 -5.81 -8.84 6.66
C ASN A 40 -5.23 -7.42 6.63
N GLU A 41 -4.25 -7.14 5.79
CA GLU A 41 -3.59 -5.83 5.66
C GLU A 41 -4.49 -4.80 4.97
N PHE A 42 -5.36 -5.26 4.06
CA PHE A 42 -6.34 -4.42 3.38
C PHE A 42 -7.57 -4.08 4.26
N ILE A 43 -7.77 -4.78 5.36
CA ILE A 43 -8.94 -4.59 6.22
C ILE A 43 -8.84 -3.23 6.93
N PRO A 44 -9.83 -2.34 6.78
CA PRO A 44 -9.79 -1.04 7.43
C PRO A 44 -10.28 -1.10 8.88
N GLU A 45 -9.42 -0.69 9.81
CA GLU A 45 -9.69 -0.60 11.24
C GLU A 45 -9.97 0.85 11.67
N LYS A 46 -10.87 1.02 12.64
CA LYS A 46 -11.11 2.30 13.31
C LYS A 46 -10.40 2.30 14.66
N ARG A 47 -9.63 3.35 14.94
CA ARG A 47 -8.97 3.56 16.23
C ARG A 47 -9.28 4.98 16.74
N GLY A 48 -9.58 5.09 18.04
CA GLY A 48 -9.92 6.34 18.69
C GLY A 48 -8.73 6.93 19.43
N PHE A 49 -8.48 8.22 19.24
CA PHE A 49 -7.40 8.97 19.88
C PHE A 49 -7.94 10.28 20.47
N ARG A 50 -7.28 10.78 21.50
CA ARG A 50 -7.43 12.17 21.94
C ARG A 50 -6.25 12.96 21.37
N ILE A 51 -6.55 13.96 20.55
CA ILE A 51 -5.55 14.82 19.90
C ILE A 51 -5.91 16.25 20.25
N ASN A 52 -5.01 17.01 20.88
CA ASN A 52 -5.29 18.37 21.36
C ASN A 52 -6.60 18.48 22.17
N GLY A 53 -6.91 17.45 22.98
CA GLY A 53 -8.13 17.38 23.79
C GLY A 53 -9.41 16.97 23.03
N HIS A 54 -9.39 16.89 21.71
CA HIS A 54 -10.53 16.45 20.91
C HIS A 54 -10.50 14.94 20.65
N SER A 55 -11.65 14.28 20.82
CA SER A 55 -11.79 12.86 20.50
C SER A 55 -11.91 12.68 18.98
N THR A 56 -10.91 12.05 18.37
CA THR A 56 -10.81 11.82 16.93
C THR A 56 -10.76 10.33 16.65
N THR A 57 -11.68 9.85 15.80
CA THR A 57 -11.64 8.46 15.29
C THR A 57 -11.01 8.45 13.91
N ILE A 58 -9.97 7.65 13.74
CA ILE A 58 -9.22 7.52 12.50
C ILE A 58 -9.50 6.13 11.91
N ARG A 59 -9.77 6.06 10.61
CA ARG A 59 -9.95 4.80 9.88
C ARG A 59 -8.85 4.61 8.86
N LEU A 60 -8.05 3.55 9.03
CA LEU A 60 -6.97 3.16 8.13
C LEU A 60 -6.94 1.65 7.94
N GLU A 61 -6.41 1.22 6.80
CA GLU A 61 -6.07 -0.17 6.51
C GLU A 61 -5.00 -0.66 7.51
N ARG A 62 -5.06 -1.95 7.88
CA ARG A 62 -4.14 -2.53 8.87
C ARG A 62 -2.67 -2.39 8.46
N ALA A 63 -2.37 -2.42 7.15
CA ALA A 63 -1.03 -2.10 6.63
C ALA A 63 -0.49 -0.78 7.17
N PHE A 64 -1.30 0.29 7.14
CA PHE A 64 -0.87 1.60 7.62
C PHE A 64 -0.73 1.63 9.14
N TRP A 65 -1.60 0.92 9.88
CA TRP A 65 -1.44 0.81 11.33
C TRP A 65 -0.13 0.13 11.71
N ASN A 66 0.23 -0.96 11.03
CA ASN A 66 1.51 -1.66 11.27
C ASN A 66 2.71 -0.74 11.03
N VAL A 67 2.69 0.07 9.96
CA VAL A 67 3.76 1.04 9.69
C VAL A 67 3.82 2.11 10.77
N LEU A 68 2.67 2.64 11.23
CA LEU A 68 2.62 3.64 12.30
C LEU A 68 3.14 3.07 13.64
N GLU A 69 2.80 1.83 13.97
CA GLU A 69 3.30 1.14 15.16
C GLU A 69 4.81 0.90 15.07
N TRP A 70 5.31 0.52 13.89
CA TRP A 70 6.74 0.37 13.65
C TRP A 70 7.49 1.70 13.76
N MET A 71 6.95 2.78 13.19
CA MET A 71 7.48 4.14 13.32
C MET A 71 7.55 4.59 14.79
N ALA A 72 6.50 4.34 15.57
CA ALA A 72 6.43 4.70 16.99
C ALA A 72 7.47 3.91 17.80
N SER A 73 7.59 2.60 17.53
CA SER A 73 8.58 1.72 18.15
C SER A 73 10.00 2.16 17.85
N ASN A 74 10.33 2.47 16.59
CA ASN A 74 11.65 2.96 16.19
C ASN A 74 12.02 4.31 16.83
N LYS A 75 11.03 5.15 17.11
CA LYS A 75 11.20 6.43 17.82
C LYS A 75 11.16 6.30 19.34
N GLN A 76 10.85 5.12 19.87
CA GLN A 76 10.65 4.87 21.31
C GLN A 76 9.59 5.78 21.93
N ILE A 77 8.48 5.99 21.20
CA ILE A 77 7.32 6.75 21.65
C ILE A 77 6.05 5.92 21.49
N SER A 78 4.97 6.32 22.13
CA SER A 78 3.67 5.67 21.97
C SER A 78 3.03 6.02 20.62
N LEU A 79 2.13 5.15 20.15
CA LEU A 79 1.35 5.41 18.93
C LEU A 79 0.53 6.72 19.04
N PRO A 80 -0.19 7.03 20.14
CA PRO A 80 -0.89 8.31 20.29
C PRO A 80 0.04 9.53 20.16
N GLU A 81 1.23 9.51 20.78
CA GLU A 81 2.20 10.61 20.67
C GLU A 81 2.68 10.80 19.23
N LEU A 82 2.95 9.70 18.51
CA LEU A 82 3.29 9.78 17.09
C LEU A 82 2.16 10.43 16.26
N ILE A 83 0.92 10.01 16.49
CA ILE A 83 -0.26 10.53 15.77
C ILE A 83 -0.46 12.02 16.05
N GLU A 84 -0.30 12.46 17.31
CA GLU A 84 -0.41 13.86 17.70
C GLU A 84 0.70 14.72 17.04
N MET A 85 1.95 14.25 17.06
CA MET A 85 3.04 14.95 16.36
C MET A 85 2.79 15.08 14.85
N ILE A 86 2.32 14.00 14.20
CA ILE A 86 2.00 14.05 12.76
C ILE A 86 0.84 15.01 12.51
N HIS A 87 -0.21 14.97 13.34
CA HIS A 87 -1.36 15.86 13.24
C HIS A 87 -0.92 17.34 13.32
N ASP A 88 -0.12 17.71 14.30
CA ASP A 88 0.32 19.08 14.52
C ASP A 88 1.19 19.60 13.36
N LYS A 89 1.98 18.73 12.73
CA LYS A 89 2.76 19.09 11.52
C LYS A 89 1.91 19.12 10.26
N CYS A 90 0.88 18.27 10.15
CA CYS A 90 0.02 18.22 8.97
C CYS A 90 -0.97 19.39 8.89
N LEU A 91 -1.41 19.96 10.02
CA LEU A 91 -2.21 21.19 10.05
C LEU A 91 -1.54 22.36 9.30
N ILE A 92 -0.21 22.37 9.24
CA ILE A 92 0.56 23.41 8.51
C ILE A 92 0.47 23.21 6.99
N ALA A 93 0.23 21.99 6.52
CA ALA A 93 0.33 21.62 5.10
C ALA A 93 -1.02 21.29 4.43
N ASN A 94 -2.04 20.80 5.16
CA ASN A 94 -3.33 20.43 4.60
C ASN A 94 -4.42 20.34 5.69
N ASP A 95 -5.43 21.20 5.62
CA ASP A 95 -6.26 21.55 6.77
C ASP A 95 -7.38 20.53 7.12
N LYS A 96 -7.59 19.42 6.38
CA LYS A 96 -8.87 18.67 6.55
C LYS A 96 -8.86 17.14 6.55
N ASN A 97 -7.73 16.45 6.42
CA ASN A 97 -7.77 14.98 6.43
C ASN A 97 -6.52 14.32 7.03
N LEU A 98 -6.55 14.12 8.35
CA LEU A 98 -5.52 13.39 9.10
C LEU A 98 -5.32 11.97 8.55
N ALA A 99 -6.37 11.26 8.13
CA ALA A 99 -6.23 9.90 7.61
C ALA A 99 -5.46 9.88 6.29
N SER A 100 -5.70 10.83 5.38
CA SER A 100 -4.91 10.95 4.15
C SER A 100 -3.46 11.33 4.45
N CYS A 101 -3.22 12.26 5.38
CA CYS A 101 -1.88 12.61 5.82
C CYS A 101 -1.12 11.39 6.35
N LEU A 102 -1.73 10.60 7.23
CA LEU A 102 -1.10 9.40 7.80
C LEU A 102 -0.72 8.38 6.74
N ARG A 103 -1.56 8.13 5.73
CA ARG A 103 -1.23 7.23 4.61
C ARG A 103 -0.01 7.72 3.82
N VAL A 104 0.03 9.02 3.49
CA VAL A 104 1.15 9.61 2.76
C VAL A 104 2.45 9.54 3.57
N ILE A 105 2.37 9.81 4.88
CA ILE A 105 3.53 9.71 5.78
C ILE A 105 4.05 8.27 5.86
N CYS A 106 3.18 7.27 5.97
CA CYS A 106 3.60 5.87 5.96
C CYS A 106 4.33 5.52 4.66
N MET A 107 3.76 5.88 3.50
CA MET A 107 4.38 5.62 2.19
C MET A 107 5.76 6.29 2.08
N LYS A 108 5.88 7.55 2.51
CA LYS A 108 7.16 8.27 2.51
C LYS A 108 8.16 7.65 3.48
N TYR A 109 7.72 7.19 4.64
CA TYR A 109 8.58 6.57 5.64
C TYR A 109 9.21 5.28 5.09
N ILE A 110 8.40 4.39 4.48
CA ILE A 110 8.93 3.17 3.87
C ILE A 110 9.95 3.49 2.78
N ASN A 111 9.62 4.41 1.87
CA ASN A 111 10.49 4.77 0.75
C ASN A 111 11.83 5.40 1.16
N ILE A 112 11.89 6.07 2.32
CA ILE A 112 13.11 6.78 2.78
C ILE A 112 13.95 5.89 3.71
N TYR A 113 13.33 5.06 4.54
CA TYR A 113 14.00 4.36 5.64
C TYR A 113 14.05 2.83 5.50
N THR A 114 13.46 2.26 4.45
CA THR A 114 13.42 0.80 4.21
C THR A 114 14.14 0.40 2.92
N GLY A 115 14.99 1.30 2.38
CA GLY A 115 15.84 1.05 1.22
C GLY A 115 17.22 0.54 1.61
#